data_AF-E0DIV5-F1
#
_entry.id   AF-E0DIV5-F1
#
_cell.length_a   1.000
_cell.length_b   1.000
_cell.length_c   1.000
_cell.angle_alpha   90.00
_cell.angle_beta   90.00
_cell.angle_gamma   90.00
#
_symmetry.space_group_name_H-M   'P 1'
#
loop_
_entity.id
_entity.type
_entity.pdbx_description
1 polymer ?
#
loop_
_entity_poly.entity_id
_entity_poly.type
_entity_poly.pdbx_seq_one_letter_code
_entity_poly.pdbx_strand_id
1 'polypeptide(L)'
;MIAHCCCRKCSFTPRSSLHSCRLNVGRLGESLSMSAICQVTGRKPGYGKSVSHSHRRTSRRWNPNVQRRKFYLPSEGRTITLTVSTKGLKVIDRDGIESVVAKIRARGEKV
;
A
#
# COMPACT_ATOMS: atom_id res chain seq x y z
N MET A 1 -63.83 -12.43 19.25
CA MET A 1 -62.99 -11.86 20.33
C MET A 1 -61.85 -12.85 20.60
N ILE A 2 -60.96 -13.07 19.64
CA ILE A 2 -59.63 -12.44 19.49
C ILE A 2 -58.88 -12.37 20.82
N ALA A 3 -57.85 -13.21 20.87
CA ALA A 3 -56.92 -13.42 21.97
C ALA A 3 -56.12 -12.16 22.30
N HIS A 4 -56.00 -11.87 23.59
CA HIS A 4 -54.98 -10.98 24.12
C HIS A 4 -53.86 -11.79 24.77
N CYS A 5 -52.74 -11.77 24.06
CA CYS A 5 -51.39 -12.00 24.53
C CYS A 5 -51.09 -11.08 25.75
N CYS A 6 -50.36 -11.53 26.77
CA CYS A 6 -48.92 -11.31 26.78
C CYS A 6 -48.21 -11.82 28.05
N CYS A 7 -46.98 -12.23 27.80
CA CYS A 7 -46.04 -12.96 28.61
C CYS A 7 -45.67 -12.32 29.96
N ARG A 8 -45.41 -13.21 30.92
CA ARG A 8 -44.90 -12.93 32.26
C ARG A 8 -43.43 -12.55 32.24
N LYS A 9 -43.12 -11.58 33.11
CA LYS A 9 -41.90 -11.42 33.93
C LYS A 9 -40.64 -10.95 33.21
N CYS A 10 -40.52 -9.62 33.22
CA CYS A 10 -39.26 -8.92 33.44
C CYS A 10 -38.53 -9.51 34.67
N SER A 11 -37.25 -9.84 34.49
CA SER A 11 -36.30 -9.89 35.60
C SER A 11 -35.07 -9.06 35.22
N PHE A 12 -34.73 -8.22 36.17
CA PHE A 12 -33.85 -7.07 36.12
C PHE A 12 -32.45 -7.54 36.53
N THR A 13 -31.44 -7.41 35.67
CA THR A 13 -30.02 -7.50 36.09
C THR A 13 -29.28 -6.22 35.70
N PRO A 14 -28.60 -5.55 36.65
CA PRO A 14 -27.90 -4.30 36.41
C PRO A 14 -26.42 -4.50 36.07
N ARG A 15 -25.88 -3.53 35.31
CA ARG A 15 -24.53 -2.95 35.44
C ARG A 15 -23.33 -3.88 35.19
N SER A 16 -22.75 -3.77 33.98
CA SER A 16 -21.38 -3.25 33.83
C SER A 16 -21.03 -3.08 32.36
N SER A 17 -20.74 -1.83 32.01
CA SER A 17 -20.10 -1.38 30.79
C SER A 17 -18.82 -2.16 30.50
N LEU A 18 -18.83 -2.98 29.46
CA LEU A 18 -17.64 -3.20 28.63
C LEU A 18 -17.76 -2.29 27.41
N HIS A 19 -17.49 -1.01 27.67
CA HIS A 19 -16.83 -0.18 26.69
C HIS A 19 -15.35 -0.59 26.67
N SER A 20 -14.77 -0.55 25.47
CA SER A 20 -13.41 -0.96 25.10
C SER A 20 -13.27 -2.48 24.91
N CYS A 21 -12.71 -3.00 23.83
CA CYS A 21 -11.77 -2.39 22.91
C CYS A 21 -12.17 -2.67 21.47
N ARG A 22 -12.05 -1.61 20.65
CA ARG A 22 -11.82 -1.67 19.21
C ARG A 22 -11.02 -2.94 18.87
N LEU A 23 -11.46 -3.70 17.87
CA LEU A 23 -10.53 -4.43 17.03
C LEU A 23 -9.64 -3.39 16.33
N ASN A 24 -8.65 -2.90 17.06
CA ASN A 24 -7.50 -2.23 16.52
C ASN A 24 -6.56 -3.33 16.05
N VAL A 25 -6.92 -3.99 14.94
CA VAL A 25 -5.85 -4.49 14.06
C VAL A 25 -5.38 -3.26 13.29
N GLY A 26 -4.59 -2.47 14.01
CA GLY A 26 -3.75 -1.45 13.43
C GLY A 26 -2.82 -2.11 12.44
N ARG A 27 -3.21 -2.07 11.17
CA ARG A 27 -2.34 -1.59 10.09
C ARG A 27 -3.19 -1.30 8.87
N LEU A 28 -3.93 -0.19 8.92
CA LEU A 28 -4.08 0.62 7.70
C LEU A 28 -2.67 0.72 7.10
N GLY A 29 -2.54 0.33 5.83
CA GLY A 29 -1.27 0.19 5.14
C GLY A 29 -0.49 1.50 5.10
N GLU A 30 0.20 1.82 6.18
CA GLU A 30 1.17 2.90 6.25
C GLU A 30 2.50 2.37 5.74
N SER A 31 2.63 2.45 4.42
CA SER A 31 3.84 2.82 3.69
C SER A 31 3.43 2.69 2.23
N LEU A 32 3.34 3.74 1.42
CA LEU A 32 4.13 4.95 1.39
C LEU A 32 3.21 6.06 0.83
N SER A 33 3.47 7.30 1.20
CA SER A 33 3.12 8.48 0.38
C SER A 33 3.35 8.19 -1.12
N MET A 34 2.91 9.05 -2.05
CA MET A 34 3.46 9.04 -3.43
C MET A 34 4.96 9.44 -3.43
N SER A 35 5.78 8.77 -2.61
CA SER A 35 7.21 8.69 -2.72
C SER A 35 7.49 8.11 -4.09
N ALA A 36 8.08 8.92 -4.95
CA ALA A 36 8.51 8.52 -6.29
C ALA A 36 9.70 7.55 -6.20
N ILE A 37 9.45 6.38 -5.60
CA ILE A 37 10.37 5.28 -5.39
C ILE A 37 9.81 4.08 -6.12
N CYS A 38 10.66 3.46 -6.94
CA CYS A 38 10.30 2.21 -7.60
C CYS A 38 10.47 1.04 -6.63
N GLN A 39 9.44 0.21 -6.43
CA GLN A 39 9.52 -0.97 -5.56
C GLN A 39 10.52 -1.99 -6.11
N VAL A 40 10.56 -2.25 -7.41
CA VAL A 40 11.47 -3.26 -7.98
C VAL A 40 12.95 -2.87 -7.84
N THR A 41 13.30 -1.66 -8.28
CA THR A 41 14.69 -1.21 -8.40
C THR A 41 15.17 -0.32 -7.25
N GLY A 42 14.28 0.12 -6.37
CA GLY A 42 14.60 1.06 -5.29
C GLY A 42 14.99 2.46 -5.78
N ARG A 43 14.75 2.82 -7.05
CA ARG A 43 15.20 4.10 -7.62
C ARG A 43 14.52 5.27 -6.94
N LYS A 44 15.31 6.18 -6.35
CA LYS A 44 14.85 7.36 -5.60
C LYS A 44 14.96 8.64 -6.44
N PRO A 45 14.25 9.72 -6.06
CA PRO A 45 14.42 11.03 -6.66
C PRO A 45 15.83 11.57 -6.45
N GLY A 46 16.39 12.19 -7.49
CA GLY A 46 17.64 12.94 -7.41
C GLY A 46 17.41 14.40 -7.05
N TYR A 47 18.37 15.02 -6.36
CA TYR A 47 18.36 16.44 -6.01
C TYR A 47 19.55 17.15 -6.65
N GLY A 48 19.36 18.41 -7.02
CA GLY A 48 20.45 19.24 -7.54
C GLY A 48 19.99 20.64 -7.94
N LYS A 49 20.76 21.30 -8.80
CA LYS A 49 20.48 22.67 -9.24
C LYS A 49 20.13 22.73 -10.72
N SER A 50 19.21 23.62 -11.08
CA SER A 50 19.11 24.13 -12.45
C SER A 50 20.06 25.30 -12.58
N VAL A 51 20.93 25.27 -13.58
CA VAL A 51 21.89 26.34 -13.86
C VAL A 51 21.44 27.05 -15.13
N SER A 52 21.19 28.35 -15.07
CA SER A 52 20.92 29.15 -16.28
C SER A 52 22.21 29.41 -17.06
N HIS A 53 22.07 29.90 -18.29
CA HIS A 53 23.20 30.35 -19.10
C HIS A 53 24.04 31.43 -18.38
N SER A 54 23.39 32.28 -17.58
CA SER A 54 24.02 33.28 -16.70
C SER A 54 24.51 32.73 -15.35
N HIS A 55 24.60 31.41 -15.17
CA HIS A 55 25.01 30.74 -13.94
C HIS A 55 24.13 30.99 -12.70
N ARG A 56 22.88 31.43 -12.87
CA ARG A 56 21.91 31.49 -11.77
C ARG A 56 21.50 30.08 -11.38
N ARG A 57 21.70 29.71 -10.10
CA ARG A 57 21.43 28.37 -9.57
C ARG A 57 20.09 28.34 -8.82
N THR A 58 19.13 27.57 -9.31
CA THR A 58 17.85 27.30 -8.61
C THR A 58 17.78 25.85 -8.15
N SER A 59 17.14 25.57 -7.02
CA SER A 59 16.98 24.20 -6.52
C SER A 59 15.96 23.43 -7.36
N ARG A 60 16.26 22.19 -7.74
CA ARG A 60 15.31 21.30 -8.43
C ARG A 60 15.43 19.85 -7.97
N ARG A 61 14.37 19.09 -8.24
CA ARG A 61 14.26 17.66 -7.97
C ARG A 61 13.96 16.91 -9.27
N TRP A 62 14.67 15.81 -9.53
CA TRP A 62 14.39 14.89 -10.63
C TRP A 62 13.67 13.66 -10.11
N ASN A 63 12.37 13.56 -10.40
CA ASN A 63 11.59 12.38 -10.06
C ASN A 63 11.79 11.30 -11.12
N PRO A 64 12.00 10.02 -10.72
CA PRO A 64 11.93 8.93 -11.66
C PRO A 64 10.50 8.82 -12.20
N ASN A 65 10.37 8.42 -13.48
CA ASN A 65 9.07 8.13 -14.09
C ASN A 65 8.51 6.83 -13.48
N VAL A 66 7.80 6.96 -12.35
CA VAL A 66 7.13 5.87 -11.65
C VAL A 66 5.65 5.83 -12.02
N GLN A 67 5.15 4.62 -12.23
CA GLN A 67 3.80 4.34 -12.68
C GLN A 67 3.21 3.23 -11.81
N ARG A 68 1.93 3.34 -11.49
CA ARG A 68 1.19 2.29 -10.78
C ARG A 68 0.61 1.33 -11.82
N ARG A 69 1.07 0.09 -11.84
CA ARG A 69 0.64 -0.93 -12.81
C ARG A 69 0.25 -2.22 -12.09
N LYS A 70 -0.68 -2.94 -12.69
CA LYS A 70 -1.18 -4.23 -12.20
C LYS A 70 -0.44 -5.35 -12.92
N PHE A 71 -0.02 -6.36 -12.18
CA PHE A 71 0.63 -7.56 -12.71
C PHE A 71 -0.11 -8.79 -12.21
N TYR A 72 -0.36 -9.75 -13.11
CA TYR A 72 -0.94 -11.03 -12.74
C TYR A 72 0.17 -11.96 -12.24
N LEU A 73 -0.04 -12.57 -11.07
CA LEU A 73 0.90 -13.51 -10.48
C LEU A 73 0.32 -14.93 -10.59
N PRO A 74 0.83 -15.78 -11.49
CA PRO A 74 0.21 -17.08 -11.76
C PRO A 74 0.32 -18.03 -10.57
N SER A 75 1.44 -18.02 -9.84
CA SER A 75 1.62 -18.83 -8.61
C SER A 75 0.51 -18.67 -7.55
N GLU A 76 -0.09 -17.49 -7.44
CA GLU A 76 -1.11 -17.19 -6.41
C GLU A 76 -2.49 -16.93 -7.02
N GLY A 77 -2.62 -16.99 -8.35
CA GLY A 77 -3.85 -16.69 -9.06
C GLY A 77 -4.41 -15.28 -8.86
N ARG A 78 -3.63 -14.34 -8.30
CA ARG A 78 -4.08 -12.98 -7.96
C ARG A 78 -3.34 -11.91 -8.73
N THR A 79 -3.99 -10.75 -8.87
CA THR A 79 -3.37 -9.55 -9.46
C THR A 79 -2.80 -8.66 -8.36
N ILE A 80 -1.51 -8.31 -8.47
CA ILE A 80 -0.81 -7.42 -7.56
C ILE A 80 -0.63 -6.03 -8.19
N THR A 81 -0.66 -4.98 -7.38
CA THR A 81 -0.40 -3.61 -7.85
C THR A 81 0.98 -3.16 -7.39
N LEU A 82 1.87 -2.87 -8.33
CA LEU A 82 3.21 -2.40 -8.05
C LEU A 82 3.41 -0.97 -8.55
N THR A 83 4.19 -0.20 -7.78
CA THR A 83 4.72 1.10 -8.20
C THR A 83 6.08 0.88 -8.87
N VAL A 84 6.08 0.96 -10.19
CA VAL A 84 7.20 0.56 -11.05
C VAL A 84 7.69 1.72 -11.89
N SER A 85 9.01 1.85 -12.01
CA SER A 85 9.61 2.75 -13.00
C SER A 85 9.78 2.03 -14.33
N THR A 86 10.02 2.76 -15.42
CA THR A 86 10.29 2.17 -16.75
C THR A 86 11.45 1.17 -16.74
N LYS A 87 12.50 1.43 -15.95
CA LYS A 87 13.60 0.48 -15.74
C LYS A 87 13.16 -0.75 -14.94
N GLY A 88 12.24 -0.57 -13.99
CA GLY A 88 11.62 -1.66 -13.24
C GLY A 88 10.78 -2.58 -14.13
N LEU A 89 10.00 -2.03 -15.07
CA LEU A 89 9.30 -2.84 -16.07
C LEU A 89 10.27 -3.72 -16.87
N LYS A 90 11.37 -3.15 -17.37
CA LYS A 90 12.39 -3.92 -18.11
C LYS A 90 13.06 -5.03 -17.27
N VAL A 91 13.06 -4.95 -15.94
CA VAL A 91 13.55 -6.04 -15.08
C VAL A 91 12.48 -7.12 -14.95
N ILE A 92 11.21 -6.74 -14.76
CA ILE A 92 10.08 -7.68 -14.72
C ILE A 92 9.99 -8.48 -16.02
N ASP A 93 10.13 -7.82 -17.16
CA ASP A 93 10.03 -8.46 -18.48
C ASP A 93 11.18 -9.46 -18.73
N ARG A 94 12.33 -9.27 -18.06
CA ARG A 94 13.52 -10.12 -18.23
C ARG A 94 13.57 -11.30 -17.25
N ASP A 95 13.35 -11.01 -15.97
CA ASP A 95 13.51 -11.99 -14.88
C ASP A 95 12.20 -12.74 -14.59
N GLY A 96 11.07 -12.24 -15.09
CA GLY A 96 9.73 -12.69 -14.76
C GLY A 96 9.18 -12.06 -13.48
N ILE A 97 7.85 -11.99 -13.38
CA ILE A 97 7.16 -11.38 -12.23
C ILE A 97 7.38 -12.16 -10.92
N GLU A 98 7.47 -13.48 -11.00
CA GLU A 98 7.61 -14.36 -9.83
C GLU A 98 8.96 -14.16 -9.12
N SER A 99 10.05 -14.19 -9.88
CA SER A 99 11.41 -13.92 -9.40
C SER A 99 11.50 -12.54 -8.73
N VAL A 100 10.86 -11.54 -9.32
CA VAL A 100 10.86 -10.17 -8.79
C VAL A 100 10.06 -10.08 -7.51
N VAL A 101 8.89 -10.70 -7.42
CA VAL A 101 8.08 -10.72 -6.19
C VAL A 101 8.81 -11.44 -5.06
N ALA A 102 9.50 -12.55 -5.35
CA ALA A 102 10.35 -13.23 -4.37
C ALA A 102 11.46 -12.32 -3.84
N LYS A 103 12.15 -11.58 -4.72
CA LYS A 103 13.16 -10.58 -4.33
C LYS A 103 12.57 -9.46 -3.46
N ILE A 104 11.37 -8.96 -3.80
CA ILE A 104 10.69 -7.90 -3.04
C ILE A 104 10.32 -8.41 -1.63
N ARG A 105 9.79 -9.64 -1.53
CA ARG A 105 9.46 -10.28 -0.24
C ARG A 105 10.70 -10.51 0.62
N ALA A 106 11.81 -10.93 0.02
CA ALA A 106 13.08 -11.13 0.72
C ALA A 106 13.61 -9.82 1.33
N ARG A 107 13.32 -8.66 0.72
CA ARG A 107 13.65 -7.34 1.28
C ARG A 107 12.67 -6.87 2.36
N GLY A 108 11.60 -7.60 2.64
CA GLY A 108 10.58 -7.25 3.63
C GLY A 108 9.57 -6.21 3.16
N GLU A 109 9.51 -5.93 1.85
CA GLU A 109 8.52 -5.02 1.28
C GLU A 109 7.17 -5.75 1.04
N LYS A 110 6.05 -5.07 1.32
CA LYS A 110 4.69 -5.62 1.16
C LYS A 110 4.22 -5.53 -0.30
N VAL A 111 3.59 -6.61 -0.81
CA VAL A 111 3.08 -6.79 -2.19
C VAL A 111 1.61 -7.17 -2.22
#